data_AF-A0A0A3HSY9-F1
#
_entry.id   AF-A0A0A3HSY9-F1
#
_cell.length_a   1.000
_cell.length_b   1.000
_cell.length_c   1.000
_cell.angle_alpha   90.00
_cell.angle_beta   90.00
_cell.angle_gamma   90.00
#
_symmetry.space_group_name_H-M   'P 1'
#
loop_
_entity.id
_entity.type
_entity.pdbx_description
1 polymer ?
#
loop_
_entity_poly.entity_id
_entity_poly.type
_entity_poly.pdbx_seq_one_letter_code
_entity_poly.pdbx_strand_id
1 'polypeptide(L)'
;MEYYTSISKSSDEDNCVSFNCPHCNERFKLEVNEFEEFEGDKLYCPSCGLHGEISEFYSDDMMEAAEVEAMNMAKDLINNMFKGLSKKSSKNVRIKATPLKKDTSPTLYEKDDLELFKTDCCQRIIKINPISYSIKPYCPYCGGIS
;
A
#
# COMPACT_ATOMS: atom_id res chain seq x y z
N MET A 1 -9.41 -20.41 13.28
CA MET A 1 -9.17 -20.28 11.83
C MET A 1 -8.85 -18.83 11.63
N GLU A 2 -7.59 -18.52 11.35
CA GLU A 2 -7.12 -17.17 11.09
C GLU A 2 -7.36 -16.89 9.60
N TYR A 3 -7.96 -15.75 9.30
CA TYR A 3 -8.22 -15.31 7.94
C TYR A 3 -7.23 -14.19 7.62
N TYR A 4 -6.45 -14.37 6.58
CA TYR A 4 -5.48 -13.39 6.11
C TYR A 4 -5.72 -13.13 4.62
N THR A 5 -5.42 -11.91 4.18
CA THR A 5 -5.38 -11.53 2.77
C THR A 5 -4.06 -10.84 2.50
N SER A 6 -3.60 -10.92 1.25
CA SER A 6 -2.35 -10.34 0.79
C SER A 6 -2.60 -9.52 -0.45
N ILE A 7 -1.98 -8.35 -0.53
CA ILE A 7 -2.11 -7.42 -1.65
C ILE A 7 -0.72 -7.16 -2.18
N SER A 8 -0.59 -7.21 -3.49
CA SER A 8 0.67 -7.00 -4.19
C SER A 8 0.53 -5.85 -5.18
N LYS A 9 1.52 -4.96 -5.18
CA LYS A 9 1.68 -3.87 -6.15
C LYS A 9 2.89 -4.18 -7.03
N SER A 10 2.76 -4.03 -8.35
CA SER A 10 3.91 -4.15 -9.26
C SER A 10 4.77 -2.89 -9.20
N SER A 11 6.09 -3.03 -9.22
CA SER A 11 7.03 -1.92 -9.34
C SER A 11 6.96 -1.23 -10.70
N ASP A 12 7.61 -0.07 -10.83
CA ASP A 12 7.88 0.56 -12.13
C ASP A 12 9.09 -0.06 -12.86
N GLU A 13 9.47 0.55 -14.00
CA GLU A 13 10.57 0.11 -14.87
C GLU A 13 11.94 0.11 -14.17
N ASP A 14 12.12 0.93 -13.12
CA ASP A 14 13.35 1.00 -12.32
C ASP A 14 13.22 0.26 -10.98
N ASN A 15 12.29 -0.69 -10.88
CA ASN A 15 12.04 -1.47 -9.67
C ASN A 15 11.68 -0.60 -8.44
N CYS A 16 10.97 0.52 -8.66
CA CYS A 16 10.55 1.43 -7.60
C CYS A 16 9.03 1.37 -7.35
N VAL A 17 8.62 1.59 -6.09
CA VAL A 17 7.21 1.60 -5.64
C VAL A 17 6.86 2.91 -4.92
N SER A 18 5.61 3.36 -5.08
CA SER A 18 5.17 4.69 -4.63
C SER A 18 4.63 4.75 -3.21
N PHE A 19 5.02 5.83 -2.54
CA PHE A 19 4.62 6.24 -1.21
C PHE A 19 4.13 7.69 -1.22
N ASN A 20 3.17 8.00 -0.35
CA ASN A 20 2.60 9.33 -0.18
C ASN A 20 2.92 9.87 1.21
N CYS A 21 3.42 11.10 1.30
CA CYS A 21 3.64 11.71 2.60
C CYS A 21 2.31 12.09 3.27
N PRO A 22 2.03 11.66 4.51
CA PRO A 22 0.78 11.99 5.21
C PRO A 22 0.70 13.46 5.64
N HIS A 23 1.81 14.20 5.57
CA HIS A 23 1.90 15.59 6.05
C HIS A 23 1.79 16.63 4.93
N CYS A 24 2.42 16.39 3.78
CA CYS A 24 2.44 17.32 2.66
C CYS A 24 1.85 16.76 1.36
N ASN A 25 1.40 15.51 1.37
CA ASN A 25 0.82 14.79 0.23
C ASN A 25 1.74 14.67 -0.99
N GLU A 26 3.05 14.94 -0.84
CA GLU A 26 4.00 14.72 -1.91
C GLU A 26 4.25 13.22 -2.08
N ARG A 27 4.29 12.79 -3.34
CA ARG A 27 4.56 11.42 -3.72
C ARG A 27 6.05 11.23 -4.03
N PHE A 28 6.60 10.13 -3.54
CA PHE A 28 7.95 9.69 -3.85
C PHE A 28 7.95 8.17 -4.04
N LYS A 29 9.04 7.62 -4.56
CA LYS A 29 9.20 6.17 -4.70
C LYS A 29 10.51 5.69 -4.10
N LEU A 30 10.48 4.47 -3.62
CA LEU A 30 11.63 3.75 -3.10
C LEU A 30 11.89 2.52 -3.94
N GLU A 31 13.16 2.17 -4.12
CA GLU A 31 13.56 0.92 -4.76
C GLU A 31 13.16 -0.27 -3.88
N VAL A 32 12.58 -1.31 -4.47
CA VAL A 32 11.94 -2.41 -3.74
C VAL A 32 12.94 -3.19 -2.89
N ASN A 33 14.10 -3.55 -3.42
CA ASN A 33 15.08 -4.34 -2.68
C ASN A 33 15.68 -3.53 -1.51
N GLU A 34 16.00 -2.26 -1.73
CA GLU A 34 16.49 -1.35 -0.68
C GLU A 34 15.47 -1.15 0.45
N PHE A 35 14.18 -1.11 0.09
CA PHE A 35 13.09 -1.01 1.05
C PHE A 35 12.85 -2.32 1.81
N GLU A 36 12.93 -3.47 1.14
CA GLU A 36 12.82 -4.79 1.80
C GLU A 36 13.98 -5.08 2.77
N GLU A 37 15.18 -4.61 2.45
CA GLU A 37 16.36 -4.69 3.33
C GLU A 37 16.36 -3.62 4.44
N PHE A 38 15.42 -2.68 4.43
CA PHE A 38 15.38 -1.60 5.39
C PHE A 38 14.84 -2.08 6.76
N GLU A 39 15.72 -2.09 7.76
CA GLU A 39 15.39 -2.48 9.14
C GLU A 39 14.76 -1.35 9.99
N GLY A 40 14.47 -0.18 9.42
CA GLY A 40 13.93 0.96 10.17
C GLY A 40 12.40 0.94 10.25
N ASP A 41 11.84 1.39 11.38
CA ASP A 41 10.38 1.43 11.59
C ASP A 41 9.70 2.69 11.00
N LYS A 42 10.50 3.66 10.55
CA LYS A 42 10.02 4.99 10.14
C LYS A 42 10.61 5.42 8.82
N LEU A 43 9.80 6.12 8.04
CA LEU A 43 10.22 6.81 6.83
C LEU A 43 10.16 8.32 7.03
N TYR A 44 10.99 9.01 6.27
CA TYR A 44 11.05 10.46 6.17
C TYR A 44 10.53 10.88 4.80
N CYS A 45 9.83 12.01 4.73
CA CYS A 45 9.44 12.57 3.45
C CYS A 45 10.64 13.29 2.78
N PRO A 46 10.99 12.96 1.52
CA PRO A 46 12.02 13.68 0.78
C PRO A 46 11.81 15.19 0.68
N SER A 47 10.56 15.63 0.66
CA SER A 47 10.25 17.03 0.33
C SER A 47 10.04 17.91 1.55
N CYS A 48 9.49 17.37 2.66
CA CYS A 48 9.26 18.16 3.88
C CYS A 48 10.11 17.72 5.09
N GLY A 49 10.80 16.57 5.03
CA GLY A 49 11.67 16.06 6.09
C GLY A 49 10.94 15.52 7.33
N LEU A 50 9.60 15.58 7.38
CA LEU A 50 8.81 14.99 8.46
C LEU A 50 8.81 13.46 8.37
N HIS A 51 8.74 12.79 9.52
CA HIS A 51 8.76 11.34 9.62
C HIS A 51 7.45 10.77 10.16
N GLY A 52 7.21 9.51 9.87
CA GLY A 52 6.05 8.74 10.32
C GLY A 52 6.34 7.24 10.27
N GLU A 53 5.39 6.43 10.72
CA GLU A 53 5.46 4.98 10.57
C GLU A 53 5.36 4.60 9.08
N ILE A 54 6.01 3.52 8.66
CA ILE A 54 5.99 3.07 7.25
C ILE A 54 4.56 2.98 6.70
N SER A 55 3.62 2.46 7.50
CA SER A 55 2.21 2.30 7.11
C SER A 55 1.50 3.62 6.84
N GLU A 56 1.93 4.73 7.43
CA GLU A 56 1.35 6.05 7.19
C GLU A 56 1.75 6.62 5.82
N PHE A 57 2.80 6.05 5.20
CA PHE A 57 3.28 6.46 3.88
C PHE A 57 2.72 5.62 2.73
N TYR A 58 1.91 4.60 3.01
CA TYR A 58 1.30 3.82 1.94
C TYR A 58 0.50 4.70 1.00
N SER A 59 0.68 4.44 -0.30
CA SER A 59 -0.02 5.18 -1.34
C SER A 59 -1.53 4.94 -1.26
N ASP A 60 -2.30 5.97 -1.61
CA ASP A 60 -3.76 5.97 -1.47
C ASP A 60 -4.41 4.80 -2.21
N ASP A 61 -3.87 4.41 -3.37
CA ASP A 61 -4.34 3.28 -4.15
C ASP A 61 -4.11 1.94 -3.43
N MET A 62 -2.98 1.79 -2.75
CA MET A 62 -2.65 0.61 -1.96
C MET A 62 -3.57 0.49 -0.73
N MET A 63 -3.88 1.62 -0.09
CA MET A 63 -4.86 1.68 1.01
C MET A 63 -6.27 1.34 0.52
N GLU A 64 -6.70 1.88 -0.62
CA GLU A 64 -8.01 1.55 -1.22
C GLU A 64 -8.12 0.06 -1.58
N ALA A 65 -7.07 -0.53 -2.18
CA ALA A 65 -7.04 -1.97 -2.44
C ALA A 65 -7.14 -2.81 -1.16
N ALA A 66 -6.50 -2.35 -0.08
CA ALA A 66 -6.58 -2.99 1.25
C ALA A 66 -8.00 -3.00 1.80
N GLU A 67 -8.69 -1.87 1.72
CA GLU A 67 -10.07 -1.76 2.18
C GLU A 67 -11.01 -2.66 1.38
N VAL A 68 -10.91 -2.65 0.04
CA VAL A 68 -11.76 -3.47 -0.83
C VAL A 68 -11.57 -4.96 -0.55
N GLU A 69 -10.33 -5.42 -0.41
CA GLU A 69 -10.07 -6.84 -0.20
C GLU A 69 -10.47 -7.29 1.21
N ALA A 70 -10.30 -6.44 2.23
CA ALA A 70 -10.82 -6.70 3.58
C ALA A 70 -12.36 -6.83 3.57
N MET A 71 -13.07 -5.95 2.84
CA MET A 71 -14.51 -6.04 2.67
C MET A 71 -14.93 -7.31 1.92
N ASN A 72 -14.19 -7.71 0.90
CA ASN A 72 -14.42 -8.96 0.16
C ASN A 72 -14.27 -10.20 1.05
N MET A 73 -13.27 -10.22 1.93
CA MET A 73 -13.12 -11.27 2.93
C MET A 73 -14.31 -11.32 3.89
N ALA A 74 -14.76 -10.17 4.41
CA ALA A 74 -15.92 -10.11 5.29
C ALA A 74 -17.19 -10.64 4.60
N LYS A 75 -17.40 -10.29 3.33
CA LYS A 75 -18.51 -10.81 2.51
C LYS A 75 -18.43 -12.34 2.36
N ASP A 76 -17.24 -12.90 2.16
CA ASP A 76 -17.05 -14.35 2.08
C ASP A 76 -17.38 -15.06 3.39
N LEU A 77 -17.00 -14.49 4.53
CA LEU A 77 -17.36 -15.03 5.85
C LEU A 77 -18.87 -15.09 6.03
N ILE A 78 -19.57 -13.99 5.71
CA ILE A 78 -21.03 -13.91 5.79
C ILE A 78 -21.68 -14.93 4.84
N ASN A 79 -21.20 -15.00 3.59
CA ASN A 79 -21.68 -15.96 2.60
C ASN A 79 -21.52 -17.41 3.06
N ASN A 80 -20.37 -17.74 3.66
CA ASN A 80 -20.10 -19.07 4.18
C ASN A 80 -20.96 -19.41 5.39
N MET A 81 -21.21 -18.45 6.28
CA MET A 81 -22.14 -18.60 7.40
C MET A 81 -23.57 -18.92 6.92
N PHE A 82 -24.11 -18.15 5.97
CA PHE A 82 -25.44 -18.39 5.42
C PHE A 82 -25.54 -19.70 4.63
N LYS A 83 -24.49 -20.10 3.89
CA LYS A 83 -24.41 -21.43 3.26
C LYS A 83 -24.44 -22.54 4.30
N GLY A 84 -23.74 -22.39 5.42
CA GLY A 84 -23.77 -23.33 6.53
C GLY A 84 -25.15 -23.45 7.18
N LEU A 85 -25.84 -22.32 7.36
CA LEU A 85 -27.16 -22.28 7.98
C LEU A 85 -28.25 -22.88 7.08
N SER A 86 -28.21 -22.60 5.78
CA SER A 86 -29.14 -23.19 4.81
C SER A 86 -28.98 -24.72 4.70
N LYS A 87 -27.74 -25.24 4.77
CA LYS A 87 -27.47 -26.69 4.85
C LYS A 87 -28.07 -27.36 6.10
N LYS A 88 -28.17 -26.63 7.21
CA LYS A 88 -28.74 -27.12 8.48
C LYS A 88 -30.25 -26.83 8.63
N SER A 89 -30.88 -26.24 7.62
CA SER A 89 -32.30 -25.90 7.66
C SER A 89 -33.18 -27.16 7.56
N SER A 90 -34.23 -27.24 8.39
CA SER A 90 -35.12 -28.41 8.45
C SER A 90 -36.20 -28.36 7.35
N LYS A 91 -36.93 -29.46 7.15
CA LYS A 91 -38.03 -29.53 6.15
C LYS A 91 -39.10 -28.45 6.31
N ASN A 92 -39.23 -27.86 7.51
CA ASN A 92 -40.30 -26.91 7.83
C ASN A 92 -39.84 -25.44 7.77
N VAL A 93 -38.54 -25.16 7.71
CA VAL A 93 -38.00 -23.80 7.61
C VAL A 93 -36.93 -23.79 6.53
N ARG A 94 -37.23 -23.15 5.39
CA ARG A 94 -36.29 -23.06 4.26
C ARG A 94 -35.62 -21.68 4.26
N ILE A 95 -34.34 -21.65 4.63
CA ILE A 95 -33.55 -20.41 4.61
C ILE A 95 -32.97 -20.23 3.21
N LYS A 96 -33.41 -19.19 2.50
CA LYS A 96 -32.82 -18.74 1.23
C LYS A 96 -31.98 -17.49 1.50
N ALA A 97 -30.70 -17.56 1.16
CA ALA A 97 -29.79 -16.42 1.24
C ALA A 97 -29.19 -16.17 -0.13
N THR A 98 -29.19 -14.91 -0.57
CA THR A 98 -28.50 -14.47 -1.78
C THR A 98 -27.06 -14.13 -1.41
N PRO A 99 -26.05 -14.71 -2.07
CA PRO A 99 -24.67 -14.40 -1.75
C PRO A 99 -24.34 -12.94 -2.07
N LEU A 100 -23.63 -12.29 -1.15
CA LEU A 100 -23.05 -10.97 -1.33
C LEU A 100 -21.99 -11.03 -2.44
N LYS A 101 -22.04 -10.05 -3.36
CA LYS A 101 -21.08 -9.93 -4.46
C LYS A 101 -19.80 -9.24 -3.96
N LYS A 102 -18.66 -9.74 -4.42
CA LYS A 102 -17.37 -9.09 -4.20
C LYS A 102 -17.28 -7.81 -5.02
N ASP A 103 -16.59 -6.83 -4.46
CA ASP A 103 -16.22 -5.61 -5.17
C ASP A 103 -14.89 -5.85 -5.91
N THR A 104 -14.67 -5.10 -6.98
CA THR A 104 -13.43 -5.18 -7.76
C THR A 104 -12.40 -4.26 -7.13
N SER A 105 -11.25 -4.81 -6.73
CA SER A 105 -10.12 -4.00 -6.24
C SER A 105 -9.52 -3.16 -7.36
N PRO A 106 -8.99 -1.95 -7.07
CA PRO A 106 -8.30 -1.14 -8.06
C PRO A 106 -7.06 -1.88 -8.57
N THR A 107 -6.73 -1.67 -9.84
CA THR A 107 -5.49 -2.17 -10.42
C THR A 107 -4.33 -1.32 -9.92
N LEU A 108 -3.41 -1.92 -9.17
CA LEU A 108 -2.23 -1.25 -8.64
C LEU A 108 -1.09 -1.31 -9.66
N TYR A 109 -0.92 -0.25 -10.45
CA TYR A 109 0.20 -0.10 -11.37
C TYR A 109 0.99 1.16 -11.04
N GLU A 110 2.31 1.06 -11.16
CA GLU A 110 3.20 2.20 -10.99
C GLU A 110 3.35 2.97 -12.30
N LYS A 111 3.33 4.30 -12.22
CA LYS A 111 3.63 5.19 -13.36
C LYS A 111 5.07 5.63 -13.27
N ASP A 112 5.81 5.58 -14.36
CA ASP A 112 7.17 6.12 -14.41
C ASP A 112 7.13 7.63 -14.72
N ASP A 113 6.89 8.44 -13.70
CA ASP A 113 6.69 9.89 -13.81
C ASP A 113 7.51 10.72 -12.81
N LEU A 114 8.46 10.08 -12.12
CA LEU A 114 9.40 10.69 -11.20
C LEU A 114 10.83 10.39 -11.65
N GLU A 115 11.79 11.23 -11.24
CA GLU A 115 13.18 11.05 -11.65
C GLU A 115 14.00 10.36 -10.55
N LEU A 116 14.95 9.52 -10.97
CA LEU A 116 15.90 8.86 -10.09
C LEU A 116 16.85 9.86 -9.44
N PHE A 117 16.91 9.83 -8.12
CA PHE A 117 17.83 10.58 -7.30
C PHE A 117 18.59 9.64 -6.36
N LYS A 118 19.89 9.87 -6.25
CA LYS A 118 20.74 9.15 -5.31
C LYS A 118 20.98 10.02 -4.09
N THR A 119 20.64 9.51 -2.92
CA THR A 119 20.84 10.21 -1.64
C THR A 119 22.32 10.26 -1.26
N ASP A 120 22.81 11.41 -0.80
CA ASP A 120 24.23 11.57 -0.47
C ASP A 120 24.62 10.83 0.82
N CYS A 121 23.73 10.83 1.81
CA CYS A 121 24.00 10.28 3.14
C CYS A 121 24.08 8.75 3.18
N CYS A 122 23.20 8.06 2.45
CA CYS A 122 23.06 6.61 2.48
C CYS A 122 23.37 5.95 1.14
N GLN A 123 23.62 6.74 0.08
CA GLN A 123 23.89 6.27 -1.27
C GLN A 123 22.75 5.41 -1.86
N ARG A 124 21.52 5.62 -1.35
CA ARG A 124 20.29 4.90 -1.74
C ARG A 124 19.56 5.58 -2.89
N ILE A 125 18.86 4.78 -3.69
CA ILE A 125 18.14 5.22 -4.88
C ILE A 125 16.68 5.47 -4.54
N ILE A 126 16.20 6.67 -4.84
CA ILE A 126 14.79 7.06 -4.66
C ILE A 126 14.31 7.75 -5.94
N LYS A 127 12.99 7.76 -6.19
CA LYS A 127 12.41 8.65 -7.20
C LYS A 127 11.63 9.77 -6.56
N ILE A 128 11.90 10.99 -7.01
CA ILE A 128 11.26 12.21 -6.49
C ILE A 128 10.83 13.11 -7.63
N ASN A 129 9.96 14.07 -7.29
CA ASN A 129 9.55 15.10 -8.23
C ASN A 129 10.76 15.97 -8.60
N PRO A 130 10.98 16.32 -9.88
CA PRO A 130 12.10 17.16 -10.30
C PRO A 130 12.20 18.51 -9.57
N ILE A 131 11.07 19.06 -9.11
CA ILE A 131 11.06 20.30 -8.32
C ILE A 131 11.80 20.11 -6.98
N SER A 132 11.75 18.90 -6.42
CA SER A 132 12.40 18.57 -5.13
C SER A 132 13.93 18.63 -5.21
N TYR A 133 14.56 18.46 -6.39
CA TYR A 133 16.01 18.66 -6.54
C TYR A 133 16.43 20.08 -6.15
N SER A 134 15.59 21.07 -6.45
CA SER A 134 15.91 22.48 -6.20
C SER A 134 15.92 22.83 -4.70
N ILE A 135 15.34 21.98 -3.84
CA ILE A 135 15.12 22.26 -2.41
C ILE A 135 16.07 21.45 -1.52
N LYS A 136 17.00 20.66 -2.09
CA LYS A 136 17.84 19.67 -1.39
C LYS A 136 16.97 18.64 -0.65
N PRO A 137 16.66 17.51 -1.30
CA PRO A 137 15.73 16.53 -0.74
C PRO A 137 16.31 15.85 0.51
N TYR A 138 15.44 15.46 1.42
CA TYR A 138 15.78 14.61 2.56
C TYR A 138 15.85 13.14 2.12
N CYS A 139 16.69 12.36 2.80
CA CYS A 139 16.73 10.91 2.61
C CYS A 139 15.55 10.24 3.32
N PRO A 140 14.74 9.42 2.62
CA PRO A 140 13.62 8.69 3.22
C PRO A 140 13.95 7.77 4.37
N TYR A 141 15.20 7.32 4.44
CA TYR A 141 15.59 6.27 5.36
C TYR A 141 16.21 6.79 6.65
N CYS A 142 16.96 7.90 6.58
CA CYS A 142 17.66 8.45 7.75
C CYS A 142 17.33 9.92 8.06
N GLY A 143 16.57 10.60 7.19
CA GLY A 143 16.24 12.01 7.34
C GLY A 143 17.41 12.98 7.09
N GLY A 144 18.57 12.49 6.64
CA GLY A 144 19.71 13.33 6.27
C GLY A 144 19.42 14.16 5.01
N ILE A 145 19.88 15.42 4.99
CA ILE A 145 19.79 16.29 3.81
C ILE A 145 20.75 15.74 2.75
N SER A 146 20.22 15.49 1.55
CA SER A 146 20.97 15.10 0.36
C SER A 146 21.12 16.25 -0.63
#